data_AF-A0A2K6PRS8-F1
#
_entry.id   AF-A0A2K6PRS8-F1
#
_cell.length_a   1.000
_cell.length_b   1.000
_cell.length_c   1.000
_cell.angle_alpha   90.00
_cell.angle_beta   90.00
_cell.angle_gamma   90.00
#
_symmetry.space_group_name_H-M   'P 1'
#
loop_
_entity.id
_entity.type
_entity.pdbx_description
1 polymer ?
#
loop_
_entity_poly.entity_id
_entity_poly.type
_entity_poly.pdbx_seq_one_letter_code
_entity_poly.pdbx_strand_id
1 'polypeptide(L)'
;MGVDIHHNKDRKVPRKEPKSQDIYLRLLVKLYRSLARRINSTFNQVVLKRLFMSRTNRPSLSLSRMIQKMKLPGRENKTAVGVGTIMDDVRVQEVPKLKVHALRNQPVRSKGRKFERARGGGAIRGYKN
;
A
#
# COMPACT_ATOMS: atom_id res chain seq x y z
N MET A 1 38.75 -30.18 7.20
CA MET A 1 38.73 -29.35 8.42
C MET A 1 37.29 -28.96 8.70
N GLY A 2 36.74 -29.32 9.86
CA GLY A 2 35.42 -28.85 10.27
C GLY A 2 35.53 -27.40 10.74
N VAL A 3 34.74 -26.51 10.15
CA VAL A 3 34.67 -25.11 10.61
C VAL A 3 33.60 -25.06 11.69
N ASP A 4 34.01 -24.71 12.91
CA ASP A 4 33.08 -24.51 14.02
C ASP A 4 32.37 -23.17 13.86
N ILE A 5 31.11 -23.21 13.45
CA ILE A 5 30.29 -22.02 13.20
C ILE A 5 29.03 -22.12 14.06
N HIS A 6 28.81 -21.10 14.89
CA HIS A 6 27.64 -20.99 15.76
C HIS A 6 26.40 -20.50 14.99
N HIS A 7 25.68 -21.41 14.34
CA HIS A 7 24.55 -21.11 13.44
C HIS A 7 23.21 -20.73 14.10
N ASN A 8 23.11 -20.65 15.44
CA ASN A 8 21.83 -20.52 16.15
C ASN A 8 21.06 -19.23 15.79
N LYS A 9 21.78 -18.14 15.47
CA LYS A 9 21.17 -16.81 15.24
C LYS A 9 21.03 -16.43 13.76
N ASP A 10 21.54 -17.25 12.84
CA ASP A 10 21.61 -16.89 11.42
C ASP A 10 20.28 -17.11 10.69
N ARG A 11 19.44 -18.00 11.23
CA ARG A 11 18.17 -18.36 10.59
C ARG A 11 17.15 -17.22 10.70
N LYS A 12 16.99 -16.48 9.60
CA LYS A 12 15.87 -15.57 9.39
C LYS A 12 14.80 -16.26 8.54
N VAL A 13 13.54 -16.18 8.96
CA VAL A 13 12.41 -16.77 8.23
C VAL A 13 11.56 -15.66 7.58
N PRO A 14 11.92 -15.21 6.37
CA PRO A 14 11.11 -14.26 5.63
C PRO A 14 9.88 -14.95 5.02
N ARG A 15 8.79 -14.19 4.86
CA ARG A 15 7.63 -14.66 4.10
C ARG A 15 7.93 -14.61 2.61
N LYS A 16 7.77 -15.76 1.95
CA LYS A 16 7.95 -15.91 0.49
C LYS A 16 6.66 -15.74 -0.31
N GLU A 17 5.51 -15.77 0.37
CA GLU A 17 4.17 -15.68 -0.22
C GLU A 17 3.16 -15.11 0.78
N PRO A 18 2.00 -14.60 0.33
CA PRO A 18 0.96 -14.18 1.25
C PRO A 18 0.27 -15.41 1.86
N LYS A 19 0.03 -15.38 3.18
CA LYS A 19 -0.76 -16.42 3.85
C LYS A 19 -2.25 -16.43 3.43
N SER A 20 -2.73 -15.34 2.84
CA SER A 20 -4.15 -15.22 2.43
C SER A 20 -4.46 -16.06 1.19
N GLN A 21 -5.65 -16.65 1.16
CA GLN A 21 -6.19 -17.38 0.02
C GLN A 21 -6.99 -16.49 -0.95
N ASP A 22 -7.08 -15.18 -0.67
CA ASP A 22 -7.75 -14.21 -1.54
C ASP A 22 -7.15 -14.20 -2.96
N ILE A 23 -8.02 -14.45 -3.95
CA ILE A 23 -7.67 -14.57 -5.37
C ILE A 23 -7.09 -13.25 -5.89
N TYR A 24 -7.67 -12.09 -5.53
CA TYR A 24 -7.21 -10.79 -6.01
C TYR A 24 -5.82 -10.45 -5.50
N LEU A 25 -5.55 -10.77 -4.23
CA LEU A 25 -4.22 -10.57 -3.65
C LEU A 25 -3.18 -11.46 -4.33
N ARG A 26 -3.54 -12.71 -4.63
CA ARG A 26 -2.65 -13.66 -5.32
C ARG A 26 -2.34 -13.25 -6.75
N LEU A 27 -3.33 -12.74 -7.50
CA LEU A 27 -3.14 -12.18 -8.84
C LEU A 27 -2.20 -10.98 -8.81
N LEU A 28 -2.40 -10.05 -7.86
CA LEU A 28 -1.54 -8.89 -7.70
C LEU A 28 -0.10 -9.28 -7.35
N VAL A 29 0.06 -10.26 -6.47
CA VAL A 29 1.38 -10.84 -6.13
C VAL A 29 2.04 -11.46 -7.35
N LYS A 30 1.31 -12.21 -8.19
CA LYS A 30 1.86 -12.83 -9.41
C LYS A 30 2.41 -11.76 -10.37
N LEU A 31 1.68 -10.67 -10.54
CA LEU A 31 2.11 -9.51 -11.32
C LEU A 31 3.40 -8.89 -10.74
N TYR A 32 3.38 -8.48 -9.47
CA TYR A 32 4.54 -7.82 -8.86
C TYR A 32 5.75 -8.74 -8.70
N ARG A 33 5.55 -10.06 -8.60
CA ARG A 33 6.63 -11.05 -8.60
C ARG A 33 7.32 -11.13 -9.96
N SER A 34 6.55 -11.07 -11.05
CA SER A 34 7.11 -10.99 -12.40
C SER A 34 7.89 -9.68 -12.60
N LEU A 35 7.28 -8.55 -12.23
CA LEU A 35 7.91 -7.23 -12.37
C LEU A 35 9.17 -7.08 -11.51
N ALA A 36 9.14 -7.49 -10.24
CA ALA A 36 10.29 -7.35 -9.35
C ALA A 36 11.49 -8.23 -9.75
N ARG A 37 11.25 -9.33 -10.48
CA ARG A 37 12.33 -10.18 -11.01
C ARG A 37 12.92 -9.63 -12.32
N ARG A 38 12.08 -9.06 -13.19
CA ARG A 38 12.48 -8.62 -14.54
C ARG A 38 12.93 -7.16 -14.60
N ILE A 39 12.44 -6.32 -13.69
CA ILE A 39 12.70 -4.88 -13.66
C ILE A 39 13.48 -4.54 -12.40
N ASN A 40 14.64 -3.90 -12.56
CA ASN A 40 15.52 -3.44 -11.48
C ASN A 40 15.00 -2.17 -10.79
N SER A 41 13.73 -2.19 -10.35
CA SER A 41 13.10 -1.09 -9.61
C SER A 41 12.93 -1.46 -8.14
N THR A 42 13.52 -0.66 -7.25
CA THR A 42 13.37 -0.80 -5.79
C THR A 42 11.91 -0.70 -5.35
N PHE A 43 11.09 0.10 -6.05
CA PHE A 43 9.67 0.25 -5.78
C PHE A 43 8.92 -1.10 -5.86
N ASN A 44 9.14 -1.87 -6.94
CA ASN A 44 8.46 -3.15 -7.15
C ASN A 44 8.84 -4.17 -6.07
N GLN A 45 10.12 -4.19 -5.67
CA GLN A 45 10.61 -5.05 -4.59
C GLN A 45 9.97 -4.69 -3.24
N VAL A 46 9.84 -3.40 -2.93
CA VAL A 46 9.19 -2.92 -1.71
C VAL A 46 7.70 -3.24 -1.70
N VAL A 47 6.99 -3.04 -2.82
CA VAL A 47 5.56 -3.37 -2.93
C VAL A 47 5.34 -4.87 -2.75
N LEU A 48 6.12 -5.72 -3.43
CA LEU A 48 6.03 -7.17 -3.29
C LEU A 48 6.27 -7.63 -1.84
N LYS A 49 7.32 -7.10 -1.19
CA LYS A 49 7.62 -7.40 0.21
C LYS A 49 6.45 -7.03 1.13
N ARG A 50 5.81 -5.88 0.90
CA ARG A 50 4.64 -5.43 1.68
C ARG A 50 3.41 -6.29 1.42
N LEU A 51 3.18 -6.78 0.19
CA LEU A 51 2.05 -7.66 -0.11
C LEU A 51 2.09 -8.98 0.68
N PHE A 52 3.28 -9.50 1.02
CA PHE A 52 3.46 -10.71 1.84
C PHE A 52 3.27 -10.48 3.35
N MET A 53 3.25 -9.23 3.80
CA MET A 53 3.10 -8.90 5.22
C MET A 53 1.69 -9.22 5.74
N SER A 54 1.58 -9.51 7.04
CA SER A 54 0.29 -9.66 7.71
C SER A 54 -0.47 -8.34 7.69
N ARG A 55 -1.77 -8.39 7.99
CA ARG A 55 -2.59 -7.19 8.16
C ARG A 55 -2.06 -6.30 9.29
N THR A 56 -1.64 -6.90 10.42
CA THR A 56 -1.04 -6.17 11.56
C THR A 56 0.21 -5.40 11.15
N ASN A 57 1.05 -5.99 10.29
CA ASN A 57 2.30 -5.35 9.81
C ASN A 57 2.06 -4.38 8.65
N ARG A 58 0.80 -4.18 8.25
CA ARG A 58 0.36 -3.19 7.25
C ARG A 58 -0.64 -2.24 7.91
N PRO A 59 -0.18 -1.34 8.80
CA PRO A 59 -1.06 -0.42 9.49
C PRO A 59 -1.78 0.49 8.49
N SER A 60 -3.00 0.86 8.84
CA SER A 60 -3.80 1.78 8.03
C SER A 60 -3.23 3.20 8.07
N LEU A 61 -3.29 3.91 6.94
CA LEU A 61 -2.81 5.29 6.81
C LEU A 61 -3.98 6.28 6.86
N SER A 62 -3.86 7.35 7.65
CA SER A 62 -4.86 8.43 7.66
C SER A 62 -4.68 9.38 6.47
N LEU A 63 -5.79 9.95 5.99
CA LEU A 63 -5.79 11.00 4.98
C LEU A 63 -4.94 12.21 5.39
N SER A 64 -5.07 12.66 6.64
CA SER A 64 -4.30 13.79 7.19
C SER A 64 -2.79 13.59 7.05
N ARG A 65 -2.29 12.39 7.39
CA ARG A 65 -0.87 12.06 7.30
C ARG A 65 -0.39 11.97 5.85
N MET A 66 -1.25 11.53 4.95
CA MET A 66 -0.94 11.49 3.52
C MET A 66 -0.84 12.90 2.92
N ILE A 67 -1.77 13.80 3.25
CA ILE A 67 -1.73 15.20 2.80
C ILE A 67 -0.44 15.88 3.27
N GLN A 68 -0.08 15.72 4.54
CA GLN A 68 1.19 16.25 5.08
C GLN A 68 2.40 15.70 4.34
N LYS A 69 2.41 14.40 4.01
CA LYS A 69 3.52 13.78 3.26
C LYS A 69 3.58 14.21 1.80
N MET A 70 2.48 14.68 1.21
CA MET A 70 2.47 15.19 -0.16
C MET A 70 2.80 16.67 -0.28
N LYS A 71 2.63 17.45 0.80
CA LYS A 71 3.08 18.85 0.87
C LYS A 71 4.61 19.02 0.98
N LEU A 72 5.35 17.93 1.21
CA LEU A 72 6.81 17.99 1.28
C LEU A 72 7.42 18.35 -0.08
N PRO A 73 8.53 19.11 -0.11
CA PRO A 73 9.15 19.55 -1.36
C PRO A 73 9.56 18.37 -2.24
N GLY A 74 9.45 18.53 -3.56
CA GLY A 74 9.81 17.51 -4.55
C GLY A 74 8.79 16.38 -4.72
N ARG A 75 7.54 16.57 -4.26
CA ARG A 75 6.43 15.60 -4.40
C ARG A 75 5.23 16.10 -5.17
N GLU A 76 5.36 17.27 -5.78
CA GLU A 76 4.38 17.81 -6.70
C GLU A 76 4.16 16.84 -7.86
N ASN A 77 2.91 16.60 -8.23
CA ASN A 77 2.48 15.67 -9.29
C ASN A 77 2.79 14.17 -9.09
N LYS A 78 3.40 13.77 -7.96
CA LYS A 78 3.66 12.35 -7.68
C LYS A 78 2.41 11.64 -7.17
N THR A 79 2.33 10.35 -7.49
CA THR A 79 1.22 9.49 -7.06
C THR A 79 1.52 8.87 -5.69
N ALA A 80 0.56 8.97 -4.76
CA ALA A 80 0.62 8.29 -3.47
C ALA A 80 0.25 6.81 -3.65
N VAL A 81 1.16 5.90 -3.31
CA VAL A 81 0.85 4.45 -3.28
C VAL A 81 0.96 3.93 -1.87
N GLY A 82 -0.17 3.47 -1.31
CA GLY A 82 -0.26 2.87 0.01
C GLY A 82 -0.59 1.38 -0.06
N VAL A 83 0.36 0.50 0.26
CA VAL A 83 0.09 -0.95 0.38
C VAL A 83 -0.57 -1.24 1.74
N GLY A 84 -1.84 -0.88 1.85
CA GLY A 84 -2.62 -0.97 3.08
C GLY A 84 -4.01 -0.37 2.91
N THR A 85 -4.67 -0.12 4.03
CA THR A 85 -5.97 0.57 4.05
C THR A 85 -5.77 2.07 4.27
N ILE A 86 -6.46 2.92 3.53
CA ILE A 86 -6.50 4.36 3.81
C ILE A 86 -7.79 4.71 4.55
N MET A 87 -7.65 5.42 5.67
CA MET A 87 -8.71 5.85 6.57
C MET A 87 -9.07 7.32 6.34
N ASP A 88 -10.36 7.64 6.41
CA ASP A 88 -10.86 9.02 6.47
C ASP A 88 -10.52 9.66 7.82
N ASP A 89 -10.28 10.97 7.83
CA ASP A 89 -10.07 11.77 9.04
C ASP A 89 -11.15 12.85 9.09
N VAL A 90 -12.00 12.78 10.12
CA VAL A 90 -13.17 13.67 10.25
C VAL A 90 -12.75 15.14 10.33
N ARG A 91 -11.57 15.41 10.91
CA ARG A 91 -11.02 16.75 11.15
C ARG A 91 -10.62 17.48 9.87
N VAL A 92 -10.29 16.74 8.80
CA VAL A 92 -9.88 17.33 7.53
C VAL A 92 -11.13 17.63 6.70
N GLN A 93 -11.54 18.89 6.60
CA GLN A 93 -12.74 19.28 5.87
C GLN A 93 -12.51 19.30 4.36
N GLU A 94 -11.45 19.99 3.92
CA GLU A 94 -11.06 20.09 2.52
C GLU A 94 -9.84 19.21 2.22
N VAL A 95 -9.95 18.40 1.17
CA VAL A 95 -8.87 17.52 0.72
C VAL A 95 -8.36 18.04 -0.63
N PRO A 96 -7.06 18.34 -0.77
CA PRO A 96 -6.50 18.74 -2.04
C PRO A 96 -6.63 17.61 -3.07
N LYS A 97 -6.60 17.96 -4.36
CA LYS A 97 -6.63 16.96 -5.44
C LYS A 97 -5.35 16.11 -5.38
N LEU A 98 -5.51 14.81 -5.14
CA LEU A 98 -4.41 13.87 -4.92
C LEU A 98 -4.59 12.61 -5.78
N LYS A 99 -3.51 12.16 -6.42
CA LYS A 99 -3.46 10.86 -7.11
C LYS A 99 -3.10 9.79 -6.08
N VAL A 100 -4.04 8.91 -5.72
CA VAL A 100 -3.88 7.95 -4.62
C VAL A 100 -4.35 6.54 -5.00
N HIS A 101 -3.45 5.56 -4.84
CA HIS A 101 -3.74 4.13 -4.98
C HIS A 101 -3.52 3.38 -3.67
N ALA A 102 -4.46 2.50 -3.33
CA ALA A 102 -4.38 1.62 -2.17
C ALA A 102 -5.10 0.30 -2.38
N LEU A 103 -4.81 -0.69 -1.53
CA LEU A 103 -5.46 -2.00 -1.57
C LEU A 103 -6.94 -1.92 -1.19
N ARG A 104 -7.26 -1.09 -0.18
CA ARG A 104 -8.63 -0.90 0.29
C ARG A 104 -8.81 0.54 0.76
N ASN A 105 -9.94 1.12 0.38
CA ASN A 105 -10.40 2.37 0.97
C ASN A 105 -11.51 2.03 1.97
N GLN A 106 -11.52 2.70 3.12
CA GLN A 106 -12.68 2.60 4.01
C GLN A 106 -13.90 3.25 3.36
N PRO A 107 -15.12 2.69 3.57
CA PRO A 107 -16.34 3.42 3.29
C PRO A 107 -16.35 4.70 4.12
N VAL A 108 -16.71 5.80 3.46
CA VAL A 108 -16.60 7.15 4.04
C VAL A 108 -17.58 7.27 5.19
N ARG A 109 -17.09 7.46 6.42
CA ARG A 109 -17.92 7.69 7.61
C ARG A 109 -18.52 9.11 7.63
N SER A 110 -17.90 10.03 6.90
CA SER A 110 -18.34 11.42 6.74
C SER A 110 -19.25 11.59 5.50
N LYS A 111 -20.32 12.38 5.62
CA LYS A 111 -21.33 12.61 4.54
C LYS A 111 -20.75 13.13 3.20
N GLY A 112 -19.50 13.61 3.17
CA GLY A 112 -18.93 14.40 2.08
C GLY A 112 -18.14 13.66 1.00
N ARG A 113 -18.00 12.33 1.03
CA ARG A 113 -17.20 11.56 0.05
C ARG A 113 -15.81 12.16 -0.22
N LYS A 114 -15.09 12.54 0.84
CA LYS A 114 -13.83 13.28 0.75
C LYS A 114 -12.79 12.61 -0.15
N PHE A 115 -12.74 11.28 -0.16
CA PHE A 115 -11.88 10.51 -1.07
C PHE A 115 -12.23 10.64 -2.55
N GLU A 116 -13.52 10.71 -2.90
CA GLU A 116 -13.97 10.87 -4.28
C GLU A 116 -13.69 12.28 -4.79
N ARG A 117 -13.91 13.29 -3.93
CA ARG A 117 -13.57 14.69 -4.24
C ARG A 117 -12.07 14.89 -4.50
N ALA A 118 -11.22 14.19 -3.74
CA ALA A 118 -9.77 14.26 -3.91
C ALA A 118 -9.26 13.58 -5.19
N ARG A 119 -9.94 12.53 -5.66
CA ARG A 119 -9.64 11.81 -6.91
C ARG A 119 -10.27 12.52 -8.10
N GLY A 120 -9.88 13.78 -8.36
CA GLY A 120 -10.63 14.66 -9.27
C GLY A 120 -11.13 13.95 -10.53
N GLY A 121 -12.46 13.74 -10.59
CA GLY A 121 -13.23 13.38 -11.78
C GLY A 121 -12.87 12.11 -12.55
N GLY A 122 -12.16 11.13 -11.99
CA GLY A 122 -11.84 9.88 -12.71
C GLY A 122 -12.91 8.80 -12.53
N ALA A 123 -13.56 8.41 -13.62
CA ALA A 123 -14.64 7.42 -13.71
C ALA A 123 -14.22 5.97 -13.33
N ILE A 124 -13.94 5.71 -12.05
CA ILE A 124 -13.89 4.36 -11.51
C ILE A 124 -15.04 4.24 -10.51
N ARG A 125 -16.24 3.93 -11.02
CA ARG A 125 -17.35 3.45 -10.20
C ARG A 125 -16.85 2.18 -9.51
N GLY A 126 -16.62 2.26 -8.21
CA GLY A 126 -16.53 1.04 -7.41
C GLY A 126 -17.85 0.28 -7.55
N TYR A 127 -17.76 -1.05 -7.72
CA TYR A 127 -18.93 -1.90 -7.60
C TYR A 127 -19.54 -1.71 -6.21
N LYS A 128 -20.80 -1.25 -6.19
CA LYS A 128 -21.67 -1.32 -5.01
C LYS A 128 -21.95 -2.80 -4.75
N ASN A 129 -21.78 -3.22 -3.49
CA ASN A 129 -22.64 -4.26 -2.93
C ASN A 129 -23.94 -3.58 -2.49
#